data_AF-A0A538GCA5-F1
#
_entry.id   AF-A0A538GCA5-F1
#
_cell.length_a   1.000
_cell.length_b   1.000
_cell.length_c   1.000
_cell.angle_alpha   90.00
_cell.angle_beta   90.00
_cell.angle_gamma   90.00
#
_symmetry.space_group_name_H-M   'P 1'
#
loop_
_entity.id
_entity.type
_entity.pdbx_description
1 polymer ?
#
loop_
_entity_poly.entity_id
_entity_poly.type
_entity_poly.pdbx_seq_one_letter_code
_entity_poly.pdbx_strand_id
1 'polypeptide(L)' 'MADPIVELRDVVTAIAPAPPEMDTYLEKVRDRAYAVVDHDIEALKEMGFSEEAIFEQTVAVAIAEGLRRLDRAGEVIG' A
#
# COMPACT_ATOMS: atom_id res chain seq x y z
N MET A 1 5.03 25.47 6.35
CA MET A 1 5.05 24.00 6.25
C MET A 1 3.87 23.62 5.37
N ALA A 2 4.09 22.74 4.40
CA ALA A 2 2.97 22.15 3.67
C ALA A 2 2.22 21.19 4.61
N ASP A 3 0.98 20.87 4.24
CA ASP A 3 0.16 19.92 4.98
C ASP A 3 0.78 18.51 4.82
N PRO A 4 1.19 17.85 5.92
CA PRO A 4 1.82 16.54 5.85
C PRO A 4 0.96 15.47 5.15
N ILE A 5 -0.37 15.58 5.20
CA ILE A 5 -1.27 14.64 4.50
C ILE A 5 -1.25 14.88 3.00
N VAL A 6 -1.12 16.13 2.57
CA VAL A 6 -0.95 16.48 1.15
C VAL A 6 0.40 15.96 0.64
N GLU A 7 1.48 16.21 1.38
CA GLU A 7 2.81 15.68 1.03
C GLU A 7 2.80 14.15 0.91
N LEU A 8 2.12 13.46 1.84
CA LEU A 8 2.01 12.01 1.81
C LEU A 8 1.19 11.49 0.60
N ARG A 9 0.14 12.21 0.19
CA ARG A 9 -0.62 11.89 -1.03
C ARG A 9 0.24 12.01 -2.28
N ASP A 10 1.04 13.06 -2.37
CA ASP A 10 1.93 13.30 -3.52
C ASP A 10 2.98 12.20 -3.62
N VAL A 11 3.57 11.79 -2.49
CA VAL A 11 4.54 10.67 -2.44
C VAL A 11 3.92 9.38 -2.98
N VAL A 12 2.74 8.99 -2.51
CA VAL A 12 2.11 7.72 -2.96
C VAL A 12 1.66 7.79 -4.41
N THR A 13 1.17 8.95 -4.88
CA THR A 13 0.74 9.13 -6.27
C THR A 13 1.92 9.04 -7.26
N ALA A 14 3.13 9.37 -6.80
CA ALA A 14 4.34 9.28 -7.59
C ALA A 14 4.92 7.85 -7.69
N ILE A 15 4.46 6.90 -6.86
CA ILE A 15 4.92 5.50 -6.90
C ILE A 15 4.36 4.83 -8.16
N ALA A 16 5.22 4.12 -8.88
CA ALA A 16 4.80 3.35 -10.04
C ALA A 16 3.78 2.27 -9.63
N PRO A 17 2.71 2.04 -10.44
CA PRO A 17 1.74 1.00 -10.15
C PRO A 17 2.40 -0.36 -9.97
N ALA A 18 1.92 -1.13 -8.99
CA ALA A 18 2.36 -2.50 -8.80
C ALA A 18 2.10 -3.36 -10.06
N PRO A 19 3.00 -4.29 -10.39
CA PRO A 19 2.72 -5.33 -11.36
C PRO A 19 1.52 -6.21 -10.93
N PRO A 20 0.69 -6.70 -11.86
CA PRO A 20 -0.50 -7.51 -11.54
C PRO A 20 -0.19 -8.77 -10.71
N GLU A 21 1.01 -9.30 -10.83
CA GLU A 21 1.52 -10.42 -10.03
C GLU A 21 1.45 -10.17 -8.52
N MET A 22 1.48 -8.90 -8.08
CA MET A 22 1.39 -8.52 -6.68
C MET A 22 -0.05 -8.33 -6.18
N ASP A 23 -1.06 -8.37 -7.05
CA ASP A 23 -2.44 -7.99 -6.72
C ASP A 23 -2.99 -8.79 -5.53
N THR A 24 -2.77 -10.11 -5.50
CA THR A 24 -3.25 -10.97 -4.40
C THR A 24 -2.63 -10.58 -3.06
N TYR A 25 -1.33 -10.31 -3.05
CA TYR A 25 -0.63 -9.86 -1.85
C TYR A 25 -1.10 -8.47 -1.41
N LEU A 26 -1.24 -7.53 -2.36
CA LEU A 26 -1.63 -6.16 -2.07
C LEU A 26 -3.11 -6.02 -1.65
N GLU A 27 -4.00 -6.88 -2.17
CA GLU A 27 -5.36 -7.02 -1.65
C GLU A 27 -5.33 -7.48 -0.19
N LYS A 28 -4.47 -8.45 0.14
CA LYS A 28 -4.29 -8.94 1.51
C LYS A 28 -3.78 -7.82 2.44
N VAL A 29 -2.82 -7.01 1.99
CA VAL A 29 -2.34 -5.83 2.73
C VAL A 29 -3.48 -4.83 2.98
N ARG A 30 -4.30 -4.54 1.96
CA ARG A 30 -5.43 -3.59 2.05
C ARG A 30 -6.48 -4.03 3.06
N ASP A 31 -6.90 -5.30 2.97
CA ASP A 31 -8.11 -5.76 3.65
C ASP A 31 -7.82 -6.49 4.97
N ARG A 32 -6.65 -7.12 5.07
CA ARG A 32 -6.30 -8.05 6.16
C ARG A 32 -4.81 -8.10 6.45
N ALA A 33 -4.16 -6.94 6.57
CA ALA A 33 -2.72 -6.83 6.84
C ALA A 33 -2.22 -7.70 8.02
N TYR A 34 -3.05 -7.88 9.06
CA TYR A 34 -2.73 -8.72 10.22
C TYR A 34 -2.55 -10.22 9.89
N ALA A 35 -3.00 -10.66 8.71
CA ALA A 35 -2.90 -12.03 8.23
C ALA A 35 -1.73 -12.24 7.26
N VAL A 36 -0.96 -11.18 6.94
CA VAL A 36 0.26 -11.30 6.13
C VAL A 36 1.30 -12.09 6.93
N VAL A 37 1.93 -13.05 6.27
CA VAL A 37 2.93 -13.96 6.83
C VAL A 37 4.13 -14.06 5.89
N ASP A 38 5.24 -14.61 6.39
CA ASP A 38 6.49 -14.75 5.63
C ASP A 38 6.30 -15.44 4.26
N HIS A 39 5.40 -16.42 4.16
CA HIS A 39 5.13 -17.11 2.91
C HIS A 39 4.59 -16.19 1.80
N ASP A 40 3.82 -15.14 2.14
CA ASP A 40 3.33 -14.20 1.12
C ASP A 40 4.50 -13.42 0.49
N ILE A 41 5.52 -13.12 1.28
CA ILE A 41 6.71 -12.37 0.85
C ILE A 41 7.64 -13.27 0.05
N GLU A 42 7.88 -14.50 0.52
CA GLU A 42 8.72 -15.46 -0.19
C GLU A 42 8.14 -15.83 -1.56
N ALA A 43 6.81 -15.96 -1.69
CA ALA A 43 6.17 -16.20 -2.98
C ALA A 43 6.48 -15.11 -4.01
N LEU A 44 6.47 -13.83 -3.60
CA LEU A 44 6.83 -12.71 -4.49
C LEU A 44 8.32 -12.70 -4.83
N LYS A 45 9.19 -13.04 -3.88
CA LYS A 45 10.63 -13.16 -4.13
C LYS A 45 10.94 -14.28 -5.12
N GLU A 46 10.25 -15.42 -5.04
CA GLU A 46 10.36 -16.53 -6.00
C GLU A 46 9.94 -16.12 -7.42
N MET A 47 9.04 -15.14 -7.55
CA MET A 47 8.64 -14.53 -8.83
C MET A 47 9.67 -13.51 -9.36
N GLY A 48 10.71 -13.20 -8.58
CA GLY A 48 11.80 -12.29 -8.97
C GLY A 48 11.65 -10.85 -8.48
N PHE A 49 10.66 -10.55 -7.63
CA PHE A 49 10.55 -9.23 -7.02
C PHE A 49 11.61 -9.01 -5.94
N SER A 50 12.21 -7.82 -5.91
CA SER A 50 13.12 -7.44 -4.83
C SER A 50 12.33 -7.13 -3.55
N GLU A 51 12.97 -7.34 -2.41
CA GLU A 51 12.37 -6.98 -1.11
C GLU A 51 12.06 -5.48 -1.00
N GLU A 52 12.88 -4.64 -1.63
CA GLU A 52 12.64 -3.19 -1.73
C GLU A 52 11.36 -2.88 -2.52
N ALA A 53 11.13 -3.54 -3.66
CA ALA A 53 9.90 -3.36 -4.45
C ALA A 53 8.68 -3.86 -3.67
N ILE A 54 8.80 -5.00 -2.97
CA ILE A 54 7.73 -5.54 -2.13
C ILE A 54 7.40 -4.55 -1.00
N PHE A 55 8.42 -4.02 -0.32
CA PHE A 55 8.26 -3.04 0.74
C PHE A 55 7.60 -1.75 0.24
N GLU A 56 8.10 -1.18 -0.86
CA GLU A 56 7.59 0.06 -1.44
C GLU A 56 6.09 -0.06 -1.79
N GLN A 57 5.71 -1.15 -2.47
CA GLN A 57 4.30 -1.38 -2.84
C GLN A 57 3.42 -1.67 -1.62
N THR A 58 3.95 -2.37 -0.60
CA THR A 58 3.24 -2.61 0.66
C THR A 58 2.90 -1.29 1.36
N VAL A 59 3.89 -0.40 1.48
CA VAL A 59 3.73 0.91 2.10
C VAL A 59 2.78 1.79 1.29
N ALA A 60 2.93 1.80 -0.04
CA ALA A 60 2.05 2.55 -0.95
C ALA A 60 0.56 2.16 -0.76
N VAL A 61 0.26 0.87 -0.74
CA VAL A 61 -1.11 0.37 -0.59
C VAL A 61 -1.66 0.63 0.81
N ALA A 62 -0.85 0.45 1.86
CA ALA A 62 -1.26 0.74 3.23
C ALA A 62 -1.61 2.23 3.43
N ILE A 63 -0.79 3.13 2.90
CA ILE A 63 -1.04 4.57 2.96
C ILE A 63 -2.27 4.94 2.13
N ALA A 64 -2.38 4.45 0.88
CA ALA A 64 -3.53 4.73 0.03
C ALA A 64 -4.85 4.31 0.70
N GLU A 65 -4.88 3.14 1.33
CA GLU A 65 -6.06 2.67 2.07
C GLU A 65 -6.32 3.50 3.33
N GLY A 66 -5.27 3.93 4.05
CA GLY A 66 -5.39 4.87 5.17
C GLY A 66 -6.02 6.21 4.77
N LEU A 67 -5.54 6.80 3.66
CA LEU A 67 -6.06 8.05 3.11
C LEU A 67 -7.50 7.90 2.63
N ARG A 68 -7.83 6.78 1.96
CA ARG A 68 -9.22 6.48 1.56
C ARG A 68 -10.16 6.43 2.76
N ARG A 69 -9.73 5.79 3.86
CA ARG A 69 -10.51 5.74 5.11
C ARG A 69 -10.65 7.11 5.75
N LEU A 70 -9.60 7.93 5.74
CA LEU A 70 -9.61 9.30 6.24
C LEU A 70 -10.59 10.18 5.44
N ASP A 71 -10.55 10.11 4.10
CA ASP A 71 -11.46 10.83 3.22
C ASP A 71 -12.91 10.45 3.51
N ARG A 72 -13.16 9.14 3.62
CA ARG A 72 -14.50 8.64 3.94
C ARG A 72 -15.01 9.10 5.31
N ALA A 73 -14.12 9.20 6.31
CA ALA A 73 -14.48 9.75 7.60
C ALA A 73 -14.82 11.25 7.50
N GLY A 74 -14.00 12.01 6.77
CA GLY A 74 -14.22 13.44 6.53
C GLY A 74 -15.55 13.76 5.86
N GLU A 75 -16.03 12.91 4.94
CA GLU A 75 -17.36 13.04 4.32
C GLU A 75 -18.54 12.91 5.30
N VAL A 76 -18.33 12.27 6.45
CA VAL A 76 -19.38 11.98 7.44
C VAL A 76 -19.31 12.93 8.62
N ILE A 77 -18.10 13.32 9.05
CA ILE A 77 -17.87 14.10 10.26
C ILE A 77 -17.49 15.57 10.00
N GLY A 78 -17.26 15.93 8.73
CA GLY A 78 -16.89 17.27 8.27
C GLY A 78 -18.05 18.21 8.04
#